data_AF-A0A432Q6R5-F1
#
_entry.id   AF-A0A432Q6R5-F1
#
_cell.length_a   1.000
_cell.length_b   1.000
_cell.length_c   1.000
_cell.angle_alpha   90.00
_cell.angle_beta   90.00
_cell.angle_gamma   90.00
#
_symmetry.space_group_name_H-M   'P 1'
#
loop_
_entity.id
_entity.type
_entity.pdbx_description
1 polymer ?
#
loop_
_entity_poly.entity_id
_entity_poly.type
_entity_poly.pdbx_seq_one_letter_code
_entity_poly.pdbx_strand_id
1 'polypeptide(L)'
;MGSGTRGSLIADWIAKKGARVNRVKLFKCYAIANEIEVLTNLKGIPEKDRFHIAVPRAGADVGGIVNSIMEKPEIFEGSLIISTLNDDFSYFLGMELAEKIRECMEDPIIGLTTLTIGGEIAEIRRRIKEFRRKVDILVLFQEDENIEEKIVKSMNLISLVGEVDIKKGRTGEVVVDTSDVFNSLMKSGISAIGYASRKLPHPVLKRLFMRKKYHIKGVRAQRMVDMLKEAHENLSIGIDEKSAKSALFVFSGDPEEITMDGIFSCISILESLSPEMEIRYGDYPCKTRDFSVVLLYSGVTRLRF
;
A
#
# COMPACT_ATOMS: atom_id res chain seq x y z
N MET A 1 8.32 0.55 9.66
CA MET A 1 8.78 1.31 10.84
C MET A 1 7.83 2.47 11.06
N GLY A 2 7.17 2.53 12.22
CA GLY A 2 6.28 3.62 12.60
C GLY A 2 7.05 4.74 13.27
N SER A 3 6.94 5.95 12.73
CA SER A 3 7.60 7.17 13.21
C SER A 3 6.63 8.05 13.98
N GLY A 4 6.97 8.41 15.22
CA GLY A 4 6.12 9.21 16.09
C GLY A 4 4.87 8.47 16.54
N THR A 5 3.95 9.20 17.17
CA THR A 5 2.73 8.63 17.76
C THR A 5 1.85 7.98 16.70
N ARG A 6 1.45 8.74 15.67
CA ARG A 6 0.53 8.25 14.62
C ARG A 6 1.13 7.11 13.80
N GLY A 7 2.38 7.26 13.36
CA GLY A 7 3.09 6.23 12.60
C GLY A 7 3.24 4.93 13.39
N SER A 8 3.54 5.01 14.70
CA SER A 8 3.62 3.84 15.59
C SER A 8 2.27 3.13 15.76
N LEU A 9 1.17 3.88 15.89
CA LEU A 9 -0.17 3.30 15.97
C LEU A 9 -0.56 2.57 14.67
N ILE A 10 -0.29 3.16 13.51
CA ILE A 10 -0.55 2.51 12.20
C ILE A 10 0.33 1.25 12.06
N ALA A 11 1.61 1.33 12.42
CA ALA A 11 2.50 0.16 12.43
C ALA A 11 1.98 -0.96 13.36
N ASP A 12 1.41 -0.60 14.50
CA ASP A 12 0.80 -1.56 15.44
C ASP A 12 -0.46 -2.23 14.85
N TRP A 13 -1.25 -1.49 14.07
CA TRP A 13 -2.37 -2.04 13.31
C TRP A 13 -1.91 -3.05 12.25
N ILE A 14 -0.87 -2.72 11.49
CA ILE A 14 -0.24 -3.65 10.53
C ILE A 14 0.31 -4.88 11.27
N ALA A 15 0.95 -4.72 12.43
CA ALA A 15 1.49 -5.84 13.20
C ALA A 15 0.41 -6.86 13.64
N LYS A 16 -0.82 -6.38 13.89
CA LYS A 16 -1.98 -7.21 14.26
C LYS A 16 -2.63 -7.86 13.04
N LYS A 17 -2.96 -7.04 12.04
CA LYS A 17 -3.87 -7.36 10.93
C LYS A 17 -3.16 -7.57 9.59
N GLY A 18 -1.83 -7.46 9.57
CA GLY A 18 -0.98 -7.69 8.41
C GLY A 18 -1.16 -9.07 7.80
N ALA A 19 -0.95 -9.14 6.49
CA ALA A 19 -1.02 -10.36 5.70
C ALA A 19 -0.08 -11.44 6.26
N ARG A 20 -0.51 -12.70 6.08
CA ARG A 20 0.22 -13.87 6.50
C ARG A 20 0.19 -14.93 5.42
N VAL A 21 1.32 -15.59 5.26
CA VAL A 21 1.54 -16.62 4.25
C VAL A 21 2.15 -17.80 4.98
N ASN A 22 1.52 -18.96 4.88
CA ASN A 22 1.93 -20.15 5.64
C ASN A 22 2.11 -19.87 7.15
N ARG A 23 1.26 -18.98 7.71
CA ARG A 23 1.29 -18.48 9.10
C ARG A 23 2.46 -17.54 9.44
N VAL A 24 3.38 -17.29 8.51
CA VAL A 24 4.45 -16.29 8.63
C VAL A 24 3.86 -14.91 8.37
N LYS A 25 4.26 -13.90 9.16
CA LYS A 25 3.84 -12.51 8.94
C LYS A 25 4.68 -11.91 7.80
N LEU A 26 4.03 -11.26 6.84
CA LEU A 26 4.74 -10.54 5.78
C LEU A 26 5.32 -9.19 6.27
N PHE A 27 4.77 -8.65 7.35
CA PHE A 27 5.21 -7.38 7.90
C PHE A 27 5.91 -7.57 9.24
N LYS A 28 7.19 -7.20 9.27
CA LYS A 28 7.92 -6.95 10.51
C LYS A 28 7.76 -5.49 10.92
N CYS A 29 7.15 -5.25 12.07
CA CYS A 29 6.78 -3.91 12.50
C CYS A 29 7.63 -3.45 13.68
N TYR A 30 8.04 -2.19 13.63
CA TYR A 30 8.81 -1.50 14.66
C TYR A 30 8.13 -0.17 14.96
N ALA A 31 8.15 0.26 16.22
CA ALA A 31 7.59 1.55 16.65
C ALA A 31 8.69 2.43 17.25
N ILE A 32 8.77 3.67 16.81
CA ILE A 32 9.74 4.65 17.29
C ILE A 32 8.98 5.93 17.66
N ALA A 33 8.95 6.29 18.94
CA ALA A 33 8.21 7.45 19.43
C ALA A 33 8.90 8.15 20.62
N ASN A 34 8.56 9.41 20.84
CA ASN A 34 8.92 10.18 22.04
C ASN A 34 8.01 9.88 23.23
N GLU A 35 6.77 9.46 22.99
CA GLU A 35 5.82 9.22 24.07
C GLU A 35 5.91 7.78 24.54
N ILE A 36 6.45 7.58 25.75
CA ILE A 36 6.55 6.26 26.39
C ILE A 36 5.16 5.62 26.56
N GLU A 37 4.13 6.42 26.83
CA GLU A 37 2.75 5.94 26.95
C GLU A 37 2.26 5.29 25.66
N VAL A 38 2.53 5.91 24.50
CA VAL A 38 2.18 5.35 23.19
C VAL A 38 2.83 4.00 23.01
N LEU A 39 4.14 3.90 23.26
CA LEU A 39 4.89 2.65 23.14
C LEU A 39 4.35 1.57 24.09
N THR A 40 4.02 1.92 25.32
CA THR A 40 3.50 0.98 26.33
C THR A 40 2.14 0.40 25.91
N ASN A 41 1.28 1.23 25.32
CA ASN A 41 -0.08 0.87 24.94
C ASN A 41 -0.18 0.05 23.64
N LEU A 42 0.92 -0.13 22.90
CA LEU A 42 0.95 -0.97 21.69
C LEU A 42 0.67 -2.44 22.03
N LYS A 43 -0.13 -3.12 21.20
CA LYS A 43 -0.57 -4.51 21.46
C LYS A 43 -0.13 -5.50 20.38
N GLY A 44 0.28 -5.02 19.22
CA GLY A 44 0.70 -5.82 18.07
C GLY A 44 2.21 -5.93 17.92
N ILE A 45 2.94 -4.84 18.22
CA ILE A 45 4.40 -4.77 18.15
C ILE A 45 5.00 -5.26 19.48
N PRO A 46 5.90 -6.27 19.49
CA PRO A 46 6.58 -6.73 20.72
C PRO A 46 7.43 -5.63 21.37
N GLU A 47 7.60 -5.66 22.70
CA GLU A 47 8.37 -4.64 23.44
C GLU A 47 9.80 -4.46 22.92
N LYS A 48 10.49 -5.56 22.58
CA LYS A 48 11.83 -5.55 21.97
C LYS A 48 11.93 -4.86 20.59
N ASP A 49 10.79 -4.55 19.99
CA ASP A 49 10.66 -3.91 18.68
C ASP A 49 10.10 -2.47 18.83
N ARG A 50 10.10 -1.93 20.06
CA ARG A 50 9.66 -0.57 20.42
C ARG A 50 10.87 0.25 20.89
N PHE A 51 11.05 1.44 20.34
CA PHE A 51 12.19 2.30 20.61
C PHE A 51 11.71 3.68 21.05
N HIS A 52 12.21 4.14 22.19
CA HIS A 52 11.96 5.49 22.67
C HIS A 52 13.09 6.43 22.22
N ILE A 53 12.73 7.59 21.67
CA ILE A 53 13.68 8.65 21.33
C ILE A 53 13.12 10.02 21.70
N ALA A 54 13.88 10.79 22.49
CA ALA A 54 13.39 12.03 23.09
C ALA A 54 13.50 13.26 22.17
N VAL A 55 14.35 13.23 21.13
CA VAL A 55 14.63 14.41 20.30
C VAL A 55 14.72 14.05 18.82
N PRO A 56 13.88 14.63 17.97
CA PRO A 56 14.18 14.79 16.57
C PRO A 56 13.98 16.25 16.21
N ARG A 57 15.02 17.04 16.51
CA ARG A 57 15.40 18.09 15.57
C ARG A 57 16.20 17.40 14.45
N ALA A 58 16.34 18.03 13.29
CA ALA A 58 17.20 17.52 12.21
C ALA A 58 18.55 17.03 12.78
N GLY A 59 18.98 15.81 12.40
CA GLY A 59 20.15 15.14 12.96
C GLY A 59 19.90 14.28 14.20
N ALA A 60 18.71 13.71 14.36
CA ALA A 60 18.45 12.70 15.38
C ALA A 60 19.30 11.46 15.12
N ASP A 61 20.12 11.03 16.08
CA ASP A 61 20.88 9.79 15.94
C ASP A 61 19.93 8.57 16.03
N VAL A 62 19.41 8.17 14.87
CA VAL A 62 18.65 6.94 14.69
C VAL A 62 19.55 5.73 14.44
N GLY A 63 20.87 5.92 14.40
CA GLY A 63 21.84 4.88 14.05
C GLY A 63 21.77 3.68 14.98
N GLY A 64 21.70 3.91 16.30
CA GLY A 64 21.54 2.83 17.28
C GLY A 64 20.26 2.02 17.08
N ILE A 65 19.16 2.68 16.71
CA ILE A 65 17.87 2.04 16.45
C ILE A 65 17.95 1.19 15.17
N VAL A 66 18.45 1.78 14.08
CA VAL A 66 18.57 1.08 12.80
C VAL A 66 19.51 -0.11 12.93
N ASN A 67 20.67 0.05 13.57
CA ASN A 67 21.60 -1.06 13.82
C ASN A 67 20.93 -2.19 14.61
N SER A 68 20.20 -1.87 15.68
CA SER A 68 19.46 -2.88 16.46
C SER A 68 18.40 -3.62 15.65
N ILE A 69 17.80 -2.96 14.64
CA ILE A 69 16.86 -3.59 13.72
C ILE A 69 17.62 -4.50 12.73
N MET A 70 18.72 -4.01 12.15
CA MET A 70 19.48 -4.72 11.11
C MET A 70 20.30 -5.90 11.63
N GLU A 71 20.65 -5.92 12.92
CA GLU A 71 21.31 -7.07 13.54
C GLU A 71 20.40 -8.32 13.64
N LYS A 72 19.08 -8.16 13.46
CA LYS A 72 18.15 -9.29 13.51
C LYS A 72 18.28 -10.12 12.23
N PRO A 73 18.35 -11.46 12.31
CA PRO A 73 18.50 -12.34 11.14
C PRO A 73 17.17 -12.48 10.39
N GLU A 74 16.73 -11.39 9.78
CA GLU A 74 15.49 -11.26 9.02
C GLU A 74 15.85 -10.86 7.58
N ILE A 75 15.11 -11.35 6.60
CA ILE A 75 15.26 -10.95 5.19
C ILE A 75 14.16 -9.93 4.89
N PHE A 76 14.53 -8.79 4.34
CA PHE A 76 13.61 -7.72 3.97
C PHE A 76 13.71 -7.48 2.47
N GLU A 77 12.59 -7.42 1.76
CA GLU A 77 12.52 -7.07 0.33
C GLU A 77 12.19 -5.58 0.10
N GLY A 78 12.10 -4.82 1.20
CA GLY A 78 11.76 -3.41 1.18
C GLY A 78 11.49 -2.85 2.57
N SER A 79 11.63 -1.54 2.70
CA SER A 79 11.44 -0.82 3.96
C SER A 79 10.27 0.14 3.89
N LEU A 80 9.22 -0.11 4.68
CA LEU A 80 8.07 0.79 4.80
C LEU A 80 8.25 1.75 5.98
N ILE A 81 8.36 3.05 5.72
CA ILE A 81 8.47 4.11 6.72
C ILE A 81 7.11 4.79 6.83
N ILE A 82 6.49 4.70 8.00
CA ILE A 82 5.16 5.22 8.26
C ILE A 82 5.30 6.49 9.08
N SER A 83 4.97 7.63 8.49
CA SER A 83 5.12 8.95 9.11
C SER A 83 3.88 9.82 8.91
N THR A 84 3.87 10.98 9.54
CA THR A 84 2.82 12.00 9.36
C THR A 84 3.49 13.32 8.96
N LEU A 85 2.98 13.98 7.92
CA LEU A 85 3.56 15.25 7.44
C LEU A 85 3.31 16.42 8.40
N ASN A 86 2.16 16.43 9.07
CA ASN A 86 1.74 17.54 9.92
C ASN A 86 2.40 17.53 11.31
N ASP A 87 3.01 16.41 11.71
CA ASP A 87 3.74 16.29 12.97
C ASP A 87 5.25 16.38 12.71
N ASP A 88 5.89 17.43 13.24
CA ASP A 88 7.32 17.69 13.06
C ASP A 88 8.17 16.51 13.54
N PHE A 89 7.81 15.92 14.68
CA PHE A 89 8.55 14.80 15.24
C PHE A 89 8.55 13.62 14.26
N SER A 90 7.35 13.18 13.84
CA SER A 90 7.17 12.07 12.91
C SER A 90 7.79 12.33 11.55
N TYR A 91 7.66 13.56 11.05
CA TYR A 91 8.21 14.00 9.77
C TYR A 91 9.73 13.91 9.74
N PHE A 92 10.42 14.53 10.71
CA PHE A 92 11.88 14.53 10.76
C PHE A 92 12.42 13.12 11.03
N LEU A 93 11.86 12.41 12.02
CA LEU A 93 12.27 11.04 12.32
C LEU A 93 12.08 10.11 11.12
N GLY A 94 11.00 10.25 10.37
CA GLY A 94 10.77 9.47 9.15
C GLY A 94 11.83 9.70 8.07
N MET A 95 12.29 10.95 7.89
CA MET A 95 13.36 11.28 6.94
C MET A 95 14.72 10.72 7.38
N GLU A 96 15.07 10.84 8.66
CA GLU A 96 16.33 10.31 9.21
C GLU A 96 16.37 8.78 9.14
N LEU A 97 15.25 8.10 9.44
CA LEU A 97 15.13 6.65 9.26
C LEU A 97 15.33 6.25 7.79
N ALA A 98 14.74 7.00 6.85
CA ALA A 98 14.89 6.73 5.41
C ALA A 98 16.34 6.85 4.96
N GLU A 99 17.02 7.91 5.40
CA GLU A 99 18.43 8.15 5.09
C GLU A 99 19.31 7.05 5.67
N LYS A 100 19.12 6.71 6.95
CA LYS A 100 19.94 5.68 7.61
C LYS A 100 19.71 4.29 7.06
N ILE A 101 18.48 3.92 6.72
CA ILE A 101 18.18 2.62 6.07
C ILE A 101 18.86 2.53 4.70
N ARG A 102 18.87 3.63 3.94
CA ARG A 102 19.51 3.68 2.62
C ARG A 102 21.02 3.45 2.68
N GLU A 103 21.66 3.75 3.80
CA GLU A 103 23.08 3.43 4.02
C GLU A 103 23.33 1.93 4.28
N CYS A 104 22.30 1.18 4.68
CA CYS A 104 22.42 -0.21 5.12
C CYS A 104 21.76 -1.22 4.17
N MET A 105 20.85 -0.77 3.29
CA MET A 105 20.05 -1.63 2.42
C MET A 105 19.94 -1.06 1.00
N GLU A 106 19.94 -1.95 0.02
CA GLU A 106 19.71 -1.60 -1.39
C GLU A 106 18.22 -1.71 -1.78
N ASP A 107 17.41 -2.41 -0.97
CA ASP A 107 15.98 -2.62 -1.23
C ASP A 107 15.15 -1.32 -1.21
N PRO A 108 14.03 -1.28 -1.94
CA PRO A 108 13.20 -0.08 -2.03
C PRO A 108 12.71 0.44 -0.68
N ILE A 109 12.85 1.75 -0.48
CA ILE A 109 12.32 2.48 0.67
C ILE A 109 11.01 3.15 0.28
N ILE A 110 9.92 2.75 0.94
CA ILE A 110 8.57 3.25 0.73
C ILE A 110 8.22 4.17 1.90
N GLY A 111 8.03 5.45 1.64
CA GLY A 111 7.38 6.36 2.58
C GLY A 111 5.87 6.23 2.45
N LEU A 112 5.19 5.76 3.49
CA LEU A 112 3.74 5.88 3.63
C LEU A 112 3.47 7.01 4.60
N THR A 113 2.99 8.13 4.08
CA THR A 113 2.84 9.34 4.90
C THR A 113 1.39 9.78 4.97
N THR A 114 0.93 9.99 6.19
CA THR A 114 -0.39 10.55 6.45
C THR A 114 -0.33 12.08 6.50
N LEU A 115 -1.43 12.73 6.13
CA LEU A 115 -1.55 14.18 6.19
C LEU A 115 -2.99 14.60 6.47
N THR A 116 -3.13 15.71 7.17
CA THR A 116 -4.40 16.43 7.26
C THR A 116 -4.35 17.60 6.29
N ILE A 117 -5.35 17.69 5.40
CA ILE A 117 -5.52 18.85 4.54
C ILE A 117 -6.12 19.96 5.40
N GLY A 118 -5.24 20.80 5.93
CA GLY A 118 -5.56 21.96 6.76
C GLY A 118 -4.28 22.71 7.08
N GLY A 119 -4.31 24.04 6.94
CA GLY A 119 -3.12 24.89 7.07
C GLY A 119 -2.51 25.32 5.73
N GLU A 120 -1.24 25.73 5.75
CA GLU A 120 -0.58 26.31 4.57
C GLU A 120 -0.20 25.24 3.53
N ILE A 121 -0.91 25.24 2.39
CA ILE A 121 -0.66 24.32 1.27
C ILE A 121 0.80 24.38 0.78
N ALA A 122 1.43 25.56 0.86
CA ALA A 122 2.84 25.74 0.50
C ALA A 122 3.78 24.89 1.37
N GLU A 123 3.51 24.85 2.68
CA GLU A 123 4.28 24.05 3.64
C GLU A 123 4.08 22.55 3.40
N ILE A 124 2.83 22.11 3.19
CA ILE A 124 2.53 20.71 2.85
C ILE A 124 3.29 20.29 1.58
N ARG A 125 3.26 21.11 0.52
CA ARG A 125 3.99 20.85 -0.73
C ARG A 125 5.50 20.80 -0.53
N ARG A 126 6.05 21.68 0.31
CA ARG A 126 7.48 21.69 0.66
C ARG A 126 7.86 20.39 1.34
N ARG A 127 7.11 19.97 2.37
CA ARG A 127 7.35 18.71 3.10
C ARG A 127 7.23 17.48 2.22
N ILE A 128 6.21 17.40 1.36
CA ILE A 128 6.08 16.31 0.37
C ILE A 128 7.33 16.25 -0.52
N LYS A 129 7.78 17.40 -1.05
CA LYS A 129 8.94 17.47 -1.95
C LYS A 129 10.24 17.03 -1.26
N GLU A 130 10.43 17.41 0.00
CA GLU A 130 11.59 17.03 0.80
C GLU A 130 11.56 15.53 1.15
N PHE A 131 10.45 15.03 1.69
CA PHE A 131 10.32 13.61 2.06
C PHE A 131 10.49 12.70 0.83
N ARG A 132 9.92 13.08 -0.32
CA ARG A 132 10.07 12.34 -1.59
C ARG A 132 11.52 12.17 -2.02
N ARG A 133 12.45 13.04 -1.61
CA ARG A 133 13.88 12.90 -1.94
C ARG A 133 14.59 11.84 -1.09
N LYS A 134 13.97 11.40 0.01
CA LYS A 134 14.54 10.45 0.97
C LYS A 134 14.06 9.01 0.74
N VAL A 135 12.93 8.84 0.05
CA VAL A 135 12.30 7.54 -0.24
C VAL A 135 12.21 7.30 -1.75
N ASP A 136 12.16 6.04 -2.16
CA ASP A 136 12.04 5.66 -3.57
C ASP A 136 10.59 5.76 -4.05
N ILE A 137 9.64 5.47 -3.15
CA ILE A 137 8.19 5.58 -3.39
C ILE A 137 7.58 6.35 -2.23
N LEU A 138 6.87 7.46 -2.52
CA LEU A 138 6.12 8.20 -1.51
C LEU A 138 4.61 8.02 -1.75
N VAL A 139 3.96 7.25 -0.89
CA VAL A 139 2.50 7.05 -0.87
C VAL A 139 1.87 8.01 0.14
N LEU A 140 0.87 8.76 -0.28
CA LEU A 140 0.18 9.72 0.58
C LEU A 140 -1.22 9.23 0.97
N PHE A 141 -1.58 9.41 2.24
CA PHE A 141 -2.92 9.16 2.78
C PHE A 141 -3.45 10.41 3.49
N GLN A 142 -4.61 10.89 3.09
CA GLN A 142 -5.36 11.89 3.83
C GLN A 142 -5.98 11.24 5.07
N GLU A 143 -5.79 11.86 6.24
CA GLU A 143 -6.37 11.38 7.51
C GLU A 143 -7.91 11.44 7.46
N ASP A 144 -8.52 10.31 7.83
CA ASP A 144 -9.95 10.14 8.05
C ASP A 144 -10.20 9.09 9.14
N GLU A 145 -11.46 8.84 9.49
CA GLU A 145 -11.84 7.92 10.57
C GLU A 145 -11.43 6.46 10.36
N ASN A 146 -11.14 6.04 9.12
CA ASN A 146 -10.91 4.64 8.75
C ASN A 146 -9.52 4.40 8.11
N ILE A 147 -8.60 5.35 8.24
CA ILE A 147 -7.31 5.33 7.58
C ILE A 147 -6.48 4.08 7.92
N GLU A 148 -6.47 3.60 9.17
CA GLU A 148 -5.73 2.40 9.55
C GLU A 148 -6.26 1.16 8.82
N GLU A 149 -7.57 1.05 8.69
CA GLU A 149 -8.19 -0.06 7.95
C GLU A 149 -7.90 0.03 6.45
N LYS A 150 -7.97 1.24 5.87
CA LYS A 150 -7.60 1.48 4.47
C LYS A 150 -6.15 1.14 4.19
N ILE A 151 -5.21 1.59 5.03
CA ILE A 151 -3.78 1.29 4.94
C ILE A 151 -3.56 -0.22 5.03
N VAL A 152 -4.06 -0.87 6.09
CA VAL A 152 -3.83 -2.32 6.29
C VAL A 152 -4.39 -3.13 5.13
N LYS A 153 -5.61 -2.86 4.67
CA LYS A 153 -6.22 -3.62 3.57
C LYS A 153 -5.45 -3.44 2.26
N SER A 154 -5.06 -2.21 1.96
CA SER A 154 -4.28 -1.88 0.76
C SER A 154 -2.91 -2.56 0.78
N MET A 155 -2.16 -2.40 1.87
CA MET A 155 -0.83 -2.98 2.01
C MET A 155 -0.87 -4.50 2.02
N ASN A 156 -1.86 -5.11 2.67
CA ASN A 156 -2.05 -6.56 2.64
C ASN A 156 -2.21 -7.07 1.21
N LEU A 157 -3.08 -6.44 0.42
CA LEU A 157 -3.32 -6.89 -0.94
C LEU A 157 -2.08 -6.69 -1.82
N ILE A 158 -1.40 -5.55 -1.72
CA ILE A 158 -0.15 -5.28 -2.45
C ILE A 158 0.95 -6.28 -2.07
N SER A 159 1.10 -6.61 -0.79
CA SER A 159 2.13 -7.55 -0.31
C SER A 159 1.88 -9.00 -0.74
N LEU A 160 0.67 -9.33 -1.17
CA LEU A 160 0.31 -10.66 -1.67
C LEU A 160 0.45 -10.76 -3.19
N VAL A 161 0.76 -9.65 -3.86
CA VAL A 161 1.06 -9.64 -5.29
C VAL A 161 2.42 -10.29 -5.48
N GLY A 162 2.46 -11.42 -6.18
CA GLY A 162 3.68 -12.15 -6.50
C GLY A 162 3.86 -13.47 -5.78
N GLU A 163 3.10 -13.74 -4.72
CA GLU A 163 3.06 -15.08 -4.11
C GLU A 163 2.07 -16.04 -4.80
N VAL A 164 1.99 -15.97 -6.12
CA VAL A 164 1.14 -16.84 -6.91
C VAL A 164 1.96 -17.51 -8.02
N ASP A 165 2.81 -18.46 -7.63
CA ASP A 165 2.70 -19.82 -8.18
C ASP A 165 3.50 -20.87 -7.36
N ILE A 166 2.79 -21.67 -6.55
CA ILE A 166 3.20 -23.06 -6.32
C ILE A 166 1.93 -23.92 -6.43
N LYS A 167 1.41 -24.05 -7.66
CA LYS A 167 0.67 -25.21 -8.21
C LYS A 167 -0.46 -24.77 -9.15
N LYS A 168 -0.20 -24.02 -10.22
CA LYS A 168 -1.00 -24.19 -11.45
C LYS A 168 -0.16 -24.01 -12.71
N GLY A 169 0.44 -25.11 -13.16
CA GLY A 169 0.85 -25.21 -14.55
C GLY A 169 -0.34 -25.02 -15.49
N ARG A 170 -0.31 -23.95 -16.28
CA ARG A 170 -0.59 -23.93 -17.73
C ARG A 170 -0.33 -22.54 -18.30
N THR A 171 0.69 -22.46 -19.15
CA THR A 171 0.86 -21.53 -20.27
C THR A 171 0.85 -20.02 -19.97
N GLY A 172 2.06 -19.45 -19.90
CA GLY A 172 2.37 -18.14 -20.49
C GLY A 172 2.10 -16.88 -19.67
N GLU A 173 1.86 -16.99 -18.36
CA GLU A 173 1.69 -15.83 -17.48
C GLU A 173 3.01 -15.45 -16.79
N VAL A 174 3.38 -14.18 -16.88
CA VAL A 174 4.52 -13.62 -16.16
C VAL A 174 4.09 -13.42 -14.71
N VAL A 175 4.65 -14.24 -13.82
CA VAL A 175 4.61 -14.05 -12.37
C VAL A 175 5.25 -12.70 -12.08
N VAL A 176 4.49 -11.76 -11.53
CA VAL A 176 5.05 -10.47 -11.08
C VAL A 176 5.65 -10.71 -9.70
N ASP A 177 6.97 -10.76 -9.58
CA ASP A 177 7.64 -10.81 -8.27
C ASP A 177 7.28 -9.56 -7.45
N THR A 178 7.28 -9.62 -6.13
CA THR A 178 7.12 -8.46 -5.24
C THR A 178 8.10 -7.35 -5.63
N SER A 179 9.32 -7.72 -6.02
CA SER A 179 10.33 -6.80 -6.56
C SER A 179 9.90 -6.15 -7.87
N ASP A 180 9.23 -6.87 -8.78
CA ASP A 180 8.68 -6.31 -10.03
C ASP A 180 7.53 -5.35 -9.77
N VAL A 181 6.70 -5.64 -8.75
CA VAL A 181 5.67 -4.70 -8.26
C VAL A 181 6.35 -3.40 -7.84
N PHE A 182 7.28 -3.43 -6.89
CA PHE A 182 7.91 -2.18 -6.42
C PHE A 182 8.74 -1.48 -7.49
N ASN A 183 9.43 -2.22 -8.37
CA ASN A 183 10.11 -1.66 -9.54
C ASN A 183 9.13 -0.96 -10.50
N SER A 184 7.89 -1.44 -10.62
CA SER A 184 6.81 -0.73 -11.32
C SER A 184 6.53 0.65 -10.74
N LEU A 185 6.56 0.68 -9.42
CA LEU A 185 6.05 1.77 -8.60
C LEU A 185 7.11 2.86 -8.40
N MET A 186 8.38 2.56 -8.64
CA MET A 186 9.48 3.52 -8.64
C MET A 186 9.41 4.46 -9.86
N LYS A 187 8.43 5.37 -9.84
CA LYS A 187 8.31 6.47 -10.80
C LYS A 187 8.50 7.79 -10.07
N SER A 188 9.24 8.72 -10.68
CA SER A 188 9.40 10.07 -10.14
C SER A 188 8.04 10.77 -10.02
N GLY A 189 7.64 11.08 -8.78
CA GLY A 189 6.34 11.64 -8.42
C GLY A 189 5.92 11.14 -7.03
N ILE A 190 4.65 11.30 -6.70
CA ILE A 190 4.04 10.65 -5.54
C ILE A 190 3.16 9.48 -6.00
N SER A 191 2.66 8.71 -5.04
CA SER A 191 1.71 7.63 -5.25
C SER A 191 0.43 7.83 -4.43
N ALA A 192 -0.68 7.34 -4.96
CA ALA A 192 -1.98 7.28 -4.29
C ALA A 192 -2.58 5.88 -4.47
N ILE A 193 -3.28 5.40 -3.44
CA ILE A 193 -3.87 4.06 -3.40
C ILE A 193 -5.38 4.16 -3.21
N GLY A 194 -6.13 3.54 -4.11
CA GLY A 194 -7.55 3.28 -4.00
C GLY A 194 -7.81 1.84 -3.58
N TYR A 195 -8.85 1.62 -2.79
CA TYR A 195 -9.26 0.28 -2.37
C TYR A 195 -10.77 0.14 -2.39
N ALA A 196 -11.25 -1.01 -2.87
CA ALA A 196 -12.65 -1.39 -2.78
C ALA A 196 -12.79 -2.87 -2.44
N SER A 197 -13.85 -3.22 -1.70
CA SER A 197 -14.16 -4.61 -1.38
C SER A 197 -15.65 -4.86 -1.21
N ARG A 198 -16.13 -5.98 -1.76
CA ARG A 198 -17.52 -6.42 -1.66
C ARG A 198 -17.59 -7.90 -1.31
N LYS A 199 -18.56 -8.25 -0.47
CA LYS A 199 -18.89 -9.65 -0.16
C LYS A 199 -19.91 -10.18 -1.14
N LEU A 200 -19.52 -11.17 -1.94
CA LEU A 200 -20.37 -11.76 -2.96
C LEU A 200 -21.43 -12.70 -2.36
N PRO A 201 -22.63 -12.77 -2.99
CA PRO A 201 -23.67 -13.71 -2.60
C PRO A 201 -23.22 -15.16 -2.81
N HIS A 202 -23.88 -16.10 -2.12
CA HIS A 202 -23.53 -17.51 -2.22
C HIS A 202 -23.68 -18.03 -3.66
N PRO A 203 -22.75 -18.88 -4.15
CA PRO A 203 -22.80 -19.44 -5.52
C PRO A 203 -24.11 -20.17 -5.83
N VAL A 204 -24.72 -20.81 -4.82
CA VAL A 204 -26.00 -21.53 -4.93
C VAL A 204 -27.14 -20.59 -5.32
N LEU A 205 -27.19 -19.40 -4.71
CA LEU A 205 -28.20 -18.38 -5.02
C LEU A 205 -28.01 -17.86 -6.45
N LYS A 206 -26.76 -17.65 -6.87
CA LYS A 206 -26.39 -17.14 -8.20
C LYS A 206 -26.81 -18.09 -9.34
N ARG A 207 -26.69 -19.41 -9.13
CA ARG A 207 -27.07 -20.45 -10.10
C ARG A 207 -28.59 -20.57 -10.30
N LEU A 208 -29.38 -20.20 -9.28
CA LEU A 208 -30.85 -20.22 -9.36
C LEU A 208 -31.39 -19.07 -10.23
N PHE A 209 -30.73 -17.91 -10.20
CA PHE A 209 -31.15 -16.71 -10.94
C PHE A 209 -30.52 -16.55 -12.34
N MET A 210 -29.41 -17.22 -12.67
CA MET A 210 -28.70 -17.04 -13.95
C MET A 210 -28.64 -18.32 -14.79
N ARG A 211 -29.39 -18.34 -15.91
CA ARG A 211 -29.62 -19.53 -16.75
C ARG A 211 -28.62 -19.76 -17.90
N LYS A 212 -27.70 -18.83 -18.21
CA LYS A 212 -26.76 -18.95 -19.35
C LYS A 212 -25.33 -18.54 -19.00
N LYS A 213 -24.32 -19.34 -19.42
CA LYS A 213 -22.89 -19.13 -19.10
C LYS A 213 -22.30 -17.79 -19.58
N TYR A 214 -22.72 -17.27 -20.75
CA TYR A 214 -22.23 -15.98 -21.26
C TYR A 214 -22.69 -14.78 -20.41
N HIS A 215 -23.93 -14.81 -19.90
CA HIS A 215 -24.42 -13.77 -19.00
C HIS A 215 -23.59 -13.72 -17.71
N ILE A 216 -23.14 -14.89 -17.21
CA ILE A 216 -22.31 -14.96 -16.01
C ILE A 216 -20.93 -14.31 -16.24
N LYS A 217 -20.29 -14.57 -17.39
CA LYS A 217 -19.01 -13.94 -17.74
C LYS A 217 -19.13 -12.42 -17.85
N GLY A 218 -20.13 -11.92 -18.59
CA GLY A 218 -20.37 -10.49 -18.72
C GLY A 218 -20.63 -9.79 -17.38
N VAL A 219 -21.43 -10.40 -16.50
CA VAL A 219 -21.69 -9.86 -15.15
C VAL A 219 -20.43 -9.82 -14.29
N ARG A 220 -19.52 -10.80 -14.42
CA ARG A 220 -18.24 -10.82 -13.69
C ARG A 220 -17.30 -9.73 -14.18
N ALA A 221 -17.14 -9.59 -15.49
CA ALA A 221 -16.34 -8.53 -16.10
C ALA A 221 -16.85 -7.14 -15.71
N GLN A 222 -18.16 -6.92 -15.78
CA GLN A 222 -18.77 -5.65 -15.34
C GLN A 222 -18.52 -5.38 -13.86
N ARG A 223 -18.60 -6.42 -13.00
CA ARG A 223 -18.29 -6.24 -11.58
C ARG A 223 -16.85 -5.82 -11.35
N MET A 224 -15.88 -6.39 -12.07
CA MET A 224 -14.48 -5.97 -11.97
C MET A 224 -14.33 -4.48 -12.30
N VAL A 225 -14.98 -4.03 -13.38
CA VAL A 225 -15.02 -2.62 -13.77
C VAL A 225 -15.63 -1.74 -12.67
N ASP A 226 -16.77 -2.15 -12.10
CA ASP A 226 -17.44 -1.40 -11.03
C ASP A 226 -16.56 -1.32 -9.77
N MET A 227 -15.87 -2.41 -9.42
CA MET A 227 -14.93 -2.45 -8.31
C MET A 227 -13.72 -1.53 -8.54
N LEU A 228 -13.18 -1.49 -9.75
CA LEU A 228 -12.07 -0.58 -10.09
C LEU A 228 -12.49 0.88 -9.95
N LYS A 229 -13.68 1.22 -10.46
CA LYS A 229 -14.26 2.57 -10.32
C LYS A 229 -14.46 2.95 -8.86
N GLU A 230 -15.02 2.04 -8.06
CA GLU A 230 -15.17 2.25 -6.62
C GLU A 230 -13.82 2.44 -5.92
N ALA A 231 -12.78 1.69 -6.30
CA ALA A 231 -11.44 1.89 -5.75
C ALA A 231 -10.87 3.26 -6.14
N HIS A 232 -11.08 3.69 -7.37
CA HIS A 232 -10.70 5.03 -7.85
C HIS A 232 -11.45 6.17 -7.13
N GLU A 233 -12.71 5.98 -6.80
CA GLU A 233 -13.47 6.94 -5.97
C GLU A 233 -12.94 7.00 -4.53
N ASN A 234 -12.36 5.91 -4.05
CA ASN A 234 -11.82 5.75 -2.69
C ASN A 234 -10.29 5.90 -2.61
N LEU A 235 -9.72 6.82 -3.39
CA LEU A 235 -8.28 7.11 -3.36
C LEU A 235 -7.84 7.64 -1.99
N SER A 236 -6.61 7.27 -1.60
CA SER A 236 -5.97 7.66 -0.35
C SER A 236 -5.73 9.17 -0.26
N ILE A 237 -5.63 9.85 -1.40
CA ILE A 237 -5.54 11.30 -1.51
C ILE A 237 -6.09 11.73 -2.88
N GLY A 238 -6.66 12.94 -2.97
CA GLY A 238 -7.07 13.52 -4.23
C GLY A 238 -5.89 13.76 -5.18
N ILE A 239 -5.94 13.18 -6.38
CA ILE A 239 -4.92 13.34 -7.42
C ILE A 239 -5.53 13.80 -8.74
N ASP A 240 -4.71 14.36 -9.61
CA ASP A 240 -5.03 14.44 -11.03
C ASP A 240 -4.43 13.22 -11.76
N GLU A 241 -5.30 12.32 -12.19
CA GLU A 241 -4.96 10.99 -12.71
C GLU A 241 -4.26 11.09 -14.06
N LYS A 242 -4.56 12.16 -14.82
CA LYS A 242 -3.84 12.56 -16.04
C LYS A 242 -2.36 12.87 -15.81
N SER A 243 -1.96 13.07 -14.55
CA SER A 243 -0.59 13.37 -14.17
C SER A 243 0.19 12.13 -13.71
N ALA A 244 -0.48 10.98 -13.60
CA ALA A 244 0.13 9.71 -13.23
C ALA A 244 0.95 9.15 -14.40
N LYS A 245 2.10 8.53 -14.09
CA LYS A 245 2.96 7.88 -15.09
C LYS A 245 2.65 6.40 -15.22
N SER A 246 2.13 5.79 -14.15
CA SER A 246 1.74 4.40 -14.16
C SER A 246 0.56 4.13 -13.24
N ALA A 247 -0.18 3.07 -13.54
CA ALA A 247 -1.19 2.50 -12.67
C ALA A 247 -0.96 1.00 -12.50
N LEU A 248 -1.15 0.49 -11.29
CA LEU A 248 -1.20 -0.93 -10.97
C LEU A 248 -2.56 -1.22 -10.36
N PHE A 249 -3.27 -2.25 -10.84
CA PHE A 249 -4.44 -2.76 -10.13
C PHE A 249 -4.34 -4.25 -9.86
N VAL A 250 -4.80 -4.67 -8.69
CA VAL A 250 -4.70 -6.08 -8.26
C VAL A 250 -6.05 -6.52 -7.74
N PHE A 251 -6.60 -7.57 -8.33
CA PHE A 251 -7.85 -8.18 -7.87
C PHE A 251 -7.57 -9.36 -6.93
N SER A 252 -8.38 -9.52 -5.89
CA SER A 252 -8.35 -10.68 -5.00
C SER A 252 -9.75 -11.21 -4.77
N GLY A 253 -9.88 -12.54 -4.83
CA GLY A 253 -11.13 -13.26 -4.58
C GLY A 253 -11.21 -14.56 -5.36
N ASP A 254 -12.43 -15.10 -5.48
CA ASP A 254 -12.64 -16.38 -6.16
C ASP A 254 -12.09 -16.32 -7.61
N PRO A 255 -11.22 -17.27 -8.02
CA PRO A 255 -10.64 -17.28 -9.37
C PRO A 255 -11.69 -17.25 -10.49
N GLU A 256 -12.90 -17.76 -10.24
CA GLU A 256 -13.96 -17.71 -11.25
C GLU A 256 -14.51 -16.29 -11.49
N GLU A 257 -14.32 -15.38 -10.55
CA GLU A 257 -14.80 -14.00 -10.62
C GLU A 257 -13.79 -13.05 -11.28
N ILE A 258 -12.51 -13.46 -11.38
CA ILE A 258 -11.44 -12.72 -12.07
C ILE A 258 -11.42 -13.20 -13.54
N THR A 259 -11.73 -12.31 -14.47
CA THR A 259 -11.89 -12.64 -15.89
C THR A 259 -11.00 -11.76 -16.76
N MET A 260 -10.42 -12.35 -17.82
CA MET A 260 -9.59 -11.59 -18.78
C MET A 260 -10.36 -10.43 -19.43
N ASP A 261 -11.63 -10.64 -19.81
CA ASP A 261 -12.47 -9.56 -20.37
C ASP A 261 -12.63 -8.39 -19.38
N GLY A 262 -12.75 -8.69 -18.08
CA GLY A 262 -12.79 -7.68 -17.02
C GLY A 262 -11.47 -6.96 -16.84
N ILE A 263 -10.33 -7.67 -16.90
CA ILE A 263 -8.98 -7.08 -16.86
C ILE A 263 -8.79 -6.12 -18.05
N PHE A 264 -9.07 -6.55 -19.28
CA PHE A 264 -8.93 -5.68 -20.46
C PHE A 264 -9.86 -4.47 -20.39
N SER A 265 -11.09 -4.64 -19.89
CA SER A 265 -12.01 -3.51 -19.67
C SER A 265 -11.46 -2.51 -18.65
N CYS A 266 -10.82 -2.99 -17.58
CA CYS A 266 -10.15 -2.14 -16.58
C CYS A 266 -8.96 -1.39 -17.18
N ILE A 267 -8.14 -2.06 -18.00
CA ILE A 267 -7.03 -1.45 -18.73
C ILE A 267 -7.54 -0.32 -19.63
N SER A 268 -8.54 -0.59 -20.48
CA SER A 268 -9.09 0.42 -21.39
C SER A 268 -9.66 1.65 -20.66
N ILE A 269 -10.27 1.46 -19.47
CA ILE A 269 -10.72 2.58 -18.64
C ILE A 269 -9.52 3.43 -18.20
N LEU A 270 -8.46 2.82 -17.69
CA LEU A 270 -7.27 3.54 -17.23
C LEU A 270 -6.52 4.22 -18.39
N GLU A 271 -6.41 3.58 -19.56
CA GLU A 271 -5.83 4.17 -20.78
C GLU A 271 -6.62 5.40 -21.24
N SER A 272 -7.96 5.36 -21.12
CA SER A 272 -8.81 6.50 -21.47
C SER A 272 -8.61 7.72 -20.56
N LEU A 273 -8.11 7.52 -19.34
CA LEU A 273 -7.77 8.62 -18.43
C LEU A 273 -6.45 9.27 -18.82
N SER A 274 -5.45 8.47 -19.20
CA SER A 274 -4.12 8.94 -19.62
C SER A 274 -3.48 7.94 -20.60
N PRO A 275 -3.44 8.24 -21.91
CA PRO A 275 -2.91 7.32 -22.92
C PRO A 275 -1.43 6.97 -22.77
N GLU A 276 -0.65 7.81 -22.10
CA GLU A 276 0.79 7.59 -21.86
C GLU A 276 1.07 6.82 -20.56
N MET A 277 0.03 6.50 -19.78
CA MET A 277 0.18 5.84 -18.50
C MET A 277 0.51 4.35 -18.68
N GLU A 278 1.63 3.92 -18.12
CA GLU A 278 1.99 2.50 -18.09
C GLU A 278 1.04 1.75 -17.14
N ILE A 279 0.28 0.78 -17.67
CA ILE A 279 -0.68 0.01 -16.87
C ILE A 279 -0.14 -1.39 -16.62
N ARG A 280 -0.09 -1.75 -15.34
CA ARG A 280 0.21 -3.11 -14.87
C ARG A 280 -0.99 -3.65 -14.12
N TYR A 281 -1.09 -4.97 -14.08
CA TYR A 281 -2.14 -5.64 -13.33
C TYR A 281 -1.61 -6.93 -12.72
N GLY A 282 -2.28 -7.38 -11.68
CA GLY A 282 -2.04 -8.67 -11.07
C GLY A 282 -3.32 -9.22 -10.44
N ASP A 283 -3.25 -10.44 -9.94
CA ASP A 283 -4.31 -11.05 -9.18
C ASP A 283 -3.79 -11.90 -8.02
N TYR A 284 -4.65 -12.07 -7.02
CA TYR A 284 -4.44 -12.97 -5.90
C TYR A 284 -5.66 -13.89 -5.75
N PRO A 285 -5.69 -15.00 -6.50
CA PRO A 285 -6.83 -15.90 -6.52
C PRO A 285 -6.94 -16.66 -5.18
N CYS A 286 -8.06 -16.46 -4.47
CA CYS A 286 -8.33 -17.14 -3.21
C CYS A 286 -9.80 -17.55 -3.10
N LYS A 287 -10.06 -18.77 -2.59
CA LYS A 287 -11.44 -19.28 -2.45
C LYS A 287 -12.16 -18.60 -1.29
N THR A 288 -12.64 -17.39 -1.53
CA THR A 288 -13.42 -16.58 -0.60
C THR A 288 -14.61 -15.95 -1.31
N ARG A 289 -15.60 -15.49 -0.52
CA ARG A 289 -16.68 -14.65 -1.04
C ARG A 289 -16.31 -13.18 -1.07
N ASP A 290 -15.24 -12.78 -0.41
CA ASP A 290 -14.78 -11.41 -0.41
C ASP A 290 -14.04 -11.14 -1.73
N PHE A 291 -14.51 -10.16 -2.48
CA PHE A 291 -13.91 -9.72 -3.73
C PHE A 291 -13.38 -8.32 -3.53
N SER A 292 -12.10 -8.11 -3.78
CA SER A 292 -11.41 -6.85 -3.48
C SER A 292 -10.50 -6.44 -4.63
N VAL A 293 -10.24 -5.14 -4.70
CA VAL A 293 -9.27 -4.57 -5.62
C VAL A 293 -8.50 -3.45 -4.92
N VAL A 294 -7.20 -3.40 -5.17
CA VAL A 294 -6.37 -2.24 -4.89
C VAL A 294 -5.94 -1.63 -6.21
N LEU A 295 -6.00 -0.30 -6.31
CA LEU A 295 -5.58 0.49 -7.46
C LEU A 295 -4.52 1.46 -6.98
N LEU A 296 -3.34 1.45 -7.57
CA LEU A 296 -2.23 2.30 -7.19
C LEU A 296 -1.81 3.14 -8.39
N TYR A 297 -1.89 4.46 -8.26
CA TYR A 297 -1.31 5.41 -9.21
C TYR A 297 0.08 5.83 -8.74
N SER A 298 1.09 5.75 -9.60
CA SER A 298 2.45 6.19 -9.30
C SER A 298 2.95 7.22 -10.31
N GLY A 299 3.96 7.99 -9.89
CA GLY A 299 4.53 9.08 -10.69
C GLY A 299 3.60 10.28 -10.82
N VAL A 300 2.62 10.42 -9.93
CA VAL A 300 1.66 11.53 -9.92
C VAL A 300 2.42 12.83 -9.63
N THR A 301 2.17 13.86 -10.45
CA THR A 301 2.83 15.17 -10.31
C THR A 301 1.90 16.28 -9.84
N ARG A 302 0.58 16.04 -9.86
CA ARG A 302 -0.44 17.02 -9.45
C ARG A 302 -1.41 16.40 -8.44
N LEU A 303 -1.45 17.02 -7.25
CA LEU A 303 -2.44 16.77 -6.21
C LEU A 303 -3.66 17.66 -6.39
N ARG A 304 -4.84 17.13 -6.07
CA ARG A 304 -6.09 17.89 -5.94
C ARG A 304 -6.34 18.09 -4.45
N PHE A 305 -6.12 19.31 -3.98
CA PHE A 305 -6.47 19.77 -2.63
C PHE A 305 -7.84 20.43 -2.66
#